data_AF-A0A554NFZ7-F1
#
_entry.id   AF-A0A554NFZ7-F1
#
_cell.length_a   1.000
_cell.length_b   1.000
_cell.length_c   1.000
_cell.angle_alpha   90.00
_cell.angle_beta   90.00
_cell.angle_gamma   90.00
#
_symmetry.space_group_name_H-M   'P 1'
#
loop_
_entity.id
_entity.type
_entity.pdbx_description
1 polymer ?
#
loop_
_entity_poly.entity_id
_entity_poly.type
_entity_poly.pdbx_seq_one_letter_code
_entity_poly.pdbx_strand_id
1 'polypeptide(L)'
;MSEYAPEGTRERWVHDGSKKALEPFDDKKKSFTTVPCVPRPHGEDAGEKSVKVEIEQHTALYRFAILMDTHGRRAINRVFDDAEETTGKAVAPTFLLYLLLNEGECTVAEFCQACGEMLRGEGWTGYQAIQAAWEAIPVDCSQYLPNDLLP
;
A
#
# COMPACT_ATOMS: atom_id res chain seq x y z
N MET A 1 -10.66 8.71 -20.31
CA MET A 1 -11.24 10.07 -20.36
C MET A 1 -10.35 11.12 -19.70
N SER A 2 -9.45 10.77 -18.78
CA SER A 2 -8.58 11.73 -18.07
C SER A 2 -7.38 12.23 -18.88
N GLU A 3 -6.89 11.47 -19.86
CA GLU A 3 -5.75 11.84 -20.72
C GLU A 3 -5.99 13.13 -21.53
N TYR A 4 -7.24 13.38 -21.94
CA TYR A 4 -7.66 14.57 -22.68
C TYR A 4 -8.32 15.64 -21.79
N ALA A 5 -8.24 15.50 -20.47
CA ALA A 5 -8.81 16.48 -19.55
C ALA A 5 -8.04 17.81 -19.63
N PRO A 6 -8.72 18.98 -19.63
CA PRO A 6 -8.05 20.27 -19.65
C PRO A 6 -7.13 20.49 -18.45
N GLU A 7 -6.07 21.25 -18.65
CA GLU A 7 -5.14 21.66 -17.58
C GLU A 7 -5.86 22.35 -16.41
N GLY A 8 -5.41 22.06 -15.19
CA GLY A 8 -6.00 22.58 -13.95
C GLY A 8 -7.27 21.86 -13.46
N THR A 9 -7.78 20.87 -14.20
CA THR A 9 -8.90 20.04 -13.73
C THR A 9 -8.44 18.94 -12.77
N ARG A 10 -9.35 18.44 -11.93
CA ARG A 10 -9.07 17.31 -11.03
C ARG A 10 -8.68 16.06 -11.83
N GLU A 11 -9.35 15.81 -12.95
CA GLU A 11 -9.11 14.66 -13.81
C GLU A 11 -7.71 14.70 -14.41
N ARG A 12 -7.22 15.89 -14.78
CA ARG A 12 -5.86 16.09 -15.25
C ARG A 12 -4.84 15.91 -14.12
N TRP A 13 -5.10 16.46 -12.94
CA TRP A 13 -4.25 16.26 -11.76
C TRP A 13 -4.12 14.77 -11.39
N VAL A 14 -5.22 14.00 -11.41
CA VAL A 14 -5.19 12.55 -11.17
C VAL A 14 -4.41 11.83 -12.27
N HIS A 15 -4.58 12.18 -13.54
CA HIS A 15 -3.83 11.59 -14.65
C HIS A 15 -2.32 11.80 -14.49
N ASP A 16 -1.91 13.05 -14.27
CA ASP A 16 -0.49 13.41 -14.19
C ASP A 16 0.16 12.85 -12.93
N GLY A 17 -0.55 12.88 -11.79
CA GLY A 17 -0.12 12.22 -10.56
C GLY A 17 0.08 10.72 -10.75
N SER A 18 -0.86 10.04 -11.42
CA SER A 18 -0.77 8.61 -11.71
C SER A 18 0.39 8.29 -12.68
N LYS A 19 0.61 9.11 -13.71
CA LYS A 19 1.74 8.96 -14.64
C LYS A 19 3.08 9.15 -13.92
N LYS A 20 3.20 10.21 -13.13
CA LYS A 20 4.41 10.54 -12.38
C LYS A 20 4.74 9.46 -11.34
N ALA A 21 3.73 8.89 -10.69
CA ALA A 21 3.92 7.78 -9.76
C ALA A 21 4.53 6.54 -10.45
N LEU A 22 4.30 6.36 -11.76
CA LEU A 22 4.85 5.25 -12.54
C LEU A 22 6.22 5.53 -13.15
N GLU A 23 6.66 6.78 -13.26
CA GLU A 23 7.96 7.14 -13.85
C GLU A 23 9.16 6.39 -13.23
N PRO A 24 9.25 6.23 -11.89
CA PRO A 24 10.35 5.47 -11.27
C PRO A 24 10.35 3.97 -11.65
N PHE A 25 9.23 3.45 -12.12
CA PHE A 25 9.02 2.05 -12.49
C PHE A 25 9.18 1.77 -13.99
N ASP A 26 9.22 2.82 -14.82
CA ASP A 26 9.37 2.73 -16.29
C ASP A 26 10.86 2.67 -16.71
N ASP A 27 11.77 3.03 -15.79
CA ASP A 27 13.21 2.85 -15.96
C ASP A 27 13.52 1.35 -15.91
N LYS A 28 14.34 0.82 -16.84
CA LYS A 28 14.62 -0.62 -17.04
C LYS A 28 15.38 -1.31 -15.89
N LYS A 29 15.23 -0.84 -14.66
CA LYS A 29 15.80 -1.41 -13.45
C LYS A 29 15.02 -2.66 -13.08
N LYS A 30 15.73 -3.79 -12.95
CA LYS A 30 15.17 -5.11 -12.61
C LYS A 30 14.42 -5.17 -11.27
N SER A 31 14.53 -4.13 -10.44
CA SER A 31 13.98 -4.11 -9.09
C SER A 31 12.46 -4.00 -9.04
N PHE A 32 11.82 -3.58 -10.14
CA PHE A 32 10.38 -3.49 -10.23
C PHE A 32 9.87 -4.15 -11.50
N THR A 33 8.73 -4.83 -11.37
CA THR A 33 8.01 -5.45 -12.48
C THR A 33 6.54 -5.04 -12.39
N THR A 34 5.95 -4.69 -13.53
CA THR A 34 4.52 -4.43 -13.64
C THR A 34 3.82 -5.68 -14.15
N VAL A 35 2.76 -6.09 -13.45
CA VAL A 35 1.95 -7.25 -13.85
C VAL A 35 0.55 -6.74 -14.22
N PRO A 36 0.08 -6.97 -15.46
CA PRO A 36 -1.29 -6.65 -15.82
C PRO A 36 -2.23 -7.72 -15.26
N CYS A 37 -3.00 -7.38 -14.22
CA CYS A 37 -4.02 -8.29 -13.69
C CYS A 37 -5.17 -8.48 -14.70
N VAL A 38 -5.39 -9.73 -15.10
CA VAL A 38 -6.44 -10.14 -16.04
C VAL A 38 -7.30 -11.28 -15.46
N PRO A 39 -8.64 -11.28 -15.66
CA PRO A 39 -9.42 -10.24 -16.35
C PRO A 39 -9.44 -8.94 -15.54
N ARG A 40 -9.53 -7.80 -16.24
CA ARG A 40 -9.61 -6.49 -15.58
C ARG A 40 -10.90 -6.42 -14.75
N PRO A 41 -10.83 -6.27 -13.42
CA PRO A 41 -12.03 -6.14 -12.61
C PRO A 41 -12.71 -4.78 -12.83
N HIS A 42 -14.01 -4.75 -12.57
CA HIS A 42 -14.86 -3.58 -12.73
C HIS A 42 -15.74 -3.37 -11.49
N GLY A 43 -16.10 -2.12 -11.23
CA GLY A 43 -16.96 -1.73 -10.11
C GLY A 43 -16.20 -1.32 -8.85
N GLU A 44 -16.92 -1.24 -7.75
CA GLU A 44 -16.36 -1.00 -6.41
C GLU A 44 -15.32 -2.06 -6.06
N ASP A 45 -14.24 -1.65 -5.43
CA ASP A 45 -13.10 -2.48 -5.03
C ASP A 45 -12.38 -3.20 -6.19
N ALA A 46 -12.44 -2.65 -7.40
CA ALA A 46 -11.76 -3.27 -8.55
C ALA A 46 -10.25 -3.43 -8.30
N GLY A 47 -9.62 -2.48 -7.61
CA GLY A 47 -8.20 -2.57 -7.24
C GLY A 47 -7.92 -3.77 -6.33
N GLU A 48 -8.63 -3.86 -5.22
CA GLU A 48 -8.51 -4.92 -4.22
C GLU A 48 -8.81 -6.28 -4.82
N LYS A 49 -9.85 -6.36 -5.66
CA LYS A 49 -10.20 -7.59 -6.41
C LYS A 49 -9.09 -8.00 -7.37
N SER A 50 -8.44 -7.05 -8.05
CA SER A 50 -7.34 -7.38 -8.97
C SER A 50 -6.16 -7.98 -8.23
N VAL A 51 -5.77 -7.39 -7.10
CA VAL A 51 -4.66 -7.87 -6.27
C VAL A 51 -4.98 -9.23 -5.67
N LYS A 52 -6.21 -9.42 -5.20
CA LYS A 52 -6.65 -10.72 -4.67
C LYS A 52 -6.56 -11.82 -5.72
N VAL A 53 -7.07 -11.60 -6.93
CA VAL A 53 -7.05 -12.60 -8.01
C VAL A 53 -5.62 -12.94 -8.43
N GLU A 54 -4.73 -11.95 -8.52
CA GLU A 54 -3.31 -12.17 -8.81
C GLU A 54 -2.67 -13.08 -7.74
N ILE A 55 -2.90 -12.77 -6.46
CA ILE A 55 -2.36 -13.55 -5.35
C ILE A 55 -2.96 -14.95 -5.33
N GLU A 56 -4.26 -15.12 -5.58
CA GLU A 56 -4.90 -16.46 -5.64
C GLU A 56 -4.28 -17.36 -6.71
N GLN A 57 -3.85 -16.79 -7.85
CA GLN A 57 -3.23 -17.56 -8.94
C GLN A 57 -1.74 -17.82 -8.69
N HIS A 58 -1.09 -16.99 -7.88
CA HIS A 58 0.36 -16.94 -7.74
C HIS A 58 0.81 -16.80 -6.28
N THR A 59 0.12 -17.45 -5.33
CA THR A 59 0.27 -17.22 -3.89
C THR A 59 1.71 -17.35 -3.40
N ALA A 60 2.46 -18.29 -3.95
CA ALA A 60 3.86 -18.53 -3.57
C ALA A 60 4.84 -17.45 -4.06
N LEU A 61 4.46 -16.60 -5.02
CA LEU A 61 5.32 -15.54 -5.56
C LEU A 61 5.31 -14.27 -4.70
N TYR A 62 4.28 -14.09 -3.86
CA TYR A 62 4.07 -12.85 -3.12
C TYR A 62 4.23 -13.04 -1.62
N ARG A 63 5.19 -12.31 -1.05
CA ARG A 63 5.36 -12.24 0.42
C ARG A 63 4.48 -11.17 1.06
N PHE A 64 4.24 -10.06 0.35
CA PHE A 64 3.43 -8.97 0.86
C PHE A 64 2.47 -8.44 -0.19
N ALA A 65 1.23 -8.19 0.22
CA ALA A 65 0.26 -7.41 -0.53
C ALA A 65 0.01 -6.10 0.22
N ILE A 66 0.17 -4.96 -0.42
CA ILE A 66 0.22 -3.68 0.30
C ILE A 66 -0.91 -2.80 -0.15
N LEU A 67 -1.87 -2.54 0.74
CA LEU A 67 -3.07 -1.77 0.47
C LEU A 67 -3.67 -1.19 1.75
N MET A 68 -4.22 0.02 1.64
CA MET A 68 -4.80 0.72 2.78
C MET A 68 -6.19 0.21 3.17
N ASP A 69 -6.94 -0.37 2.24
CA ASP A 69 -8.28 -0.85 2.53
C ASP A 69 -8.28 -2.10 3.43
N THR A 70 -8.95 -1.98 4.58
CA THR A 70 -8.99 -3.05 5.60
C THR A 70 -9.79 -4.26 5.13
N HIS A 71 -10.87 -4.06 4.38
CA HIS A 71 -11.69 -5.17 3.89
C HIS A 71 -10.94 -5.99 2.83
N GLY A 72 -10.28 -5.32 1.90
CA GLY A 72 -9.37 -5.88 0.90
C GLY A 72 -8.22 -6.65 1.55
N ARG A 73 -7.53 -6.05 2.54
CA ARG A 73 -6.47 -6.77 3.29
C ARG A 73 -6.99 -8.05 3.92
N ARG A 74 -8.15 -8.00 4.60
CA ARG A 74 -8.74 -9.21 5.21
C ARG A 74 -9.10 -10.26 4.17
N ALA A 75 -9.62 -9.85 3.01
CA ALA A 75 -9.96 -10.78 1.94
C ALA A 75 -8.71 -11.46 1.35
N ILE A 76 -7.60 -10.73 1.20
CA ILE A 76 -6.33 -11.26 0.71
C ILE A 76 -5.64 -12.11 1.78
N ASN A 77 -5.66 -11.71 3.06
CA ASN A 77 -5.08 -12.51 4.14
C ASN A 77 -5.73 -13.89 4.23
N ARG A 78 -7.05 -14.01 4.02
CA ARG A 78 -7.68 -15.35 3.93
C ARG A 78 -7.08 -16.22 2.83
N VAL A 79 -6.74 -15.64 1.68
CA VAL A 79 -6.09 -16.38 0.58
C VAL A 79 -4.71 -16.90 1.00
N PHE A 80 -3.93 -16.06 1.70
CA PHE A 80 -2.64 -16.50 2.24
C PHE A 80 -2.81 -17.55 3.33
N ASP A 81 -3.75 -17.36 4.26
CA ASP A 81 -4.01 -18.27 5.39
C ASP A 81 -4.49 -19.66 4.92
N ASP A 82 -5.25 -19.72 3.81
CA ASP A 82 -5.77 -20.96 3.23
C ASP A 82 -4.71 -21.74 2.41
N ALA A 83 -3.54 -21.16 2.14
CA ALA A 83 -2.48 -21.79 1.34
C ALA A 83 -1.40 -22.43 2.23
N GLU A 84 -1.15 -23.73 2.04
CA GLU A 84 -0.26 -24.52 2.91
C GLU A 84 1.23 -24.13 2.83
N GLU A 85 1.67 -23.44 1.77
CA GLU A 85 3.10 -23.19 1.46
C GLU A 85 3.47 -21.70 1.37
N THR A 86 2.75 -20.82 2.06
CA THR A 86 3.06 -19.37 2.03
C THR A 86 3.18 -18.76 3.42
N THR A 87 4.03 -17.74 3.53
CA THR A 87 4.07 -16.82 4.67
C THR A 87 3.61 -15.42 4.26
N GLY A 88 2.84 -15.35 3.17
CA GLY A 88 2.37 -14.10 2.60
C GLY A 88 1.44 -13.36 3.55
N LYS A 89 1.45 -12.02 3.48
CA LYS A 89 0.58 -11.19 4.30
C LYS A 89 0.15 -9.93 3.58
N ALA A 90 -1.12 -9.60 3.66
CA ALA A 90 -1.65 -8.29 3.30
C ALA A 90 -1.47 -7.30 4.46
N VAL A 91 -0.81 -6.18 4.19
CA VAL A 91 -0.39 -5.16 5.16
C VAL A 91 -0.68 -3.75 4.66
N ALA A 92 -0.73 -2.78 5.57
CA ALA A 92 -0.92 -1.38 5.22
C ALA A 92 0.36 -0.74 4.63
N PRO A 93 0.26 0.39 3.89
CA PRO A 93 1.40 1.03 3.23
C PRO A 93 2.56 1.42 4.14
N THR A 94 2.28 1.81 5.38
CA THR A 94 3.27 2.09 6.44
C THR A 94 4.21 0.91 6.70
N PHE A 95 3.79 -0.34 6.44
CA PHE A 95 4.63 -1.52 6.59
C PHE A 95 5.83 -1.53 5.64
N LEU A 96 5.77 -0.83 4.49
CA LEU A 96 6.93 -0.62 3.62
C LEU A 96 8.07 0.08 4.35
N LEU A 97 7.73 1.10 5.14
CA LEU A 97 8.71 1.83 5.95
C LEU A 97 9.22 0.97 7.11
N TYR A 98 8.38 0.08 7.64
CA TYR A 98 8.81 -0.87 8.66
C TYR A 98 9.83 -1.88 8.13
N LEU A 99 9.73 -2.29 6.86
CA LEU A 99 10.76 -3.13 6.23
C LEU A 99 12.13 -2.43 6.22
N LEU A 100 12.17 -1.13 5.92
CA LEU A 100 13.41 -0.35 5.98
C LEU A 100 13.98 -0.28 7.40
N LEU A 101 13.12 -0.04 8.40
CA LEU A 101 13.53 -0.05 9.80
C LEU A 101 14.07 -1.42 10.22
N ASN A 102 13.39 -2.50 9.82
CA ASN A 102 13.77 -3.88 10.17
C ASN A 102 15.12 -4.29 9.57
N GLU A 103 15.45 -3.79 8.38
CA GLU A 103 16.77 -3.98 7.76
C GLU A 103 17.85 -3.03 8.32
N GLY A 104 17.49 -2.11 9.22
CA GLY A 104 18.41 -1.14 9.83
C GLY A 104 18.79 0.04 8.94
N GLU A 105 18.01 0.29 7.87
CA GLU A 105 18.24 1.36 6.91
C GLU A 105 17.78 2.74 7.41
N CYS A 106 17.03 2.78 8.52
CA CYS A 106 16.63 4.02 9.19
C CYS A 106 16.51 3.83 10.71
N THR A 107 16.46 4.96 11.42
CA THR A 107 16.18 4.99 12.86
C THR A 107 14.67 4.92 13.12
N VAL A 108 14.29 4.56 14.36
CA VAL A 108 12.88 4.57 14.80
C VAL A 108 12.24 5.95 14.64
N ALA A 109 13.00 7.02 14.92
CA ALA A 109 12.52 8.39 14.78
C ALA A 109 12.17 8.74 13.33
N GLU A 110 13.08 8.42 12.39
CA GLU A 110 12.87 8.65 10.96
C GLU A 110 11.71 7.81 10.42
N PHE A 111 11.62 6.54 10.83
CA PHE A 111 10.50 5.67 10.50
C PHE A 111 9.16 6.27 10.96
N CYS A 112 9.04 6.63 12.24
CA CYS A 112 7.80 7.16 12.80
C CYS A 112 7.40 8.47 12.12
N GLN A 113 8.35 9.38 11.89
CA GLN A 113 8.09 10.65 11.21
C GLN A 113 7.61 10.43 9.77
N ALA A 114 8.29 9.56 9.01
CA ALA A 114 7.89 9.24 7.64
C ALA A 114 6.50 8.58 7.57
N CYS A 115 6.14 7.71 8.51
CA CYS A 115 4.79 7.19 8.63
C CYS A 115 3.77 8.31 8.88
N GLY A 116 4.06 9.23 9.80
CA GLY A 116 3.17 10.36 10.09
C GLY A 116 2.98 11.30 8.89
N GLU A 117 4.05 11.58 8.15
CA GLU A 117 4.01 12.37 6.91
C GLU A 117 3.18 11.68 5.82
N MET A 118 3.37 10.37 5.62
CA MET A 118 2.57 9.57 4.69
C MET A 118 1.09 9.59 5.05
N LEU A 119 0.74 9.33 6.31
CA LEU A 119 -0.65 9.30 6.77
C LEU A 119 -1.36 10.64 6.55
N ARG A 120 -0.67 11.75 6.80
CA ARG A 120 -1.22 13.10 6.52
C ARG A 120 -1.30 13.40 5.03
N GLY A 121 -0.24 13.11 4.29
CA GLY A 121 -0.15 13.37 2.86
C GLY A 121 -1.24 12.66 2.06
N GLU A 122 -1.55 11.42 2.45
CA GLU A 122 -2.60 10.60 1.84
C GLU A 122 -4.00 10.85 2.44
N GLY A 123 -4.10 11.71 3.46
CA GLY A 123 -5.37 12.00 4.15
C GLY A 123 -5.93 10.83 4.97
N TRP A 124 -5.11 9.85 5.32
CA TRP A 124 -5.45 8.69 6.15
C TRP A 124 -5.43 9.02 7.65
N THR A 125 -6.10 10.11 8.03
CA THR A 125 -6.11 10.65 9.40
C THR A 125 -7.36 10.29 10.19
N GLY A 126 -8.30 9.55 9.60
CA GLY A 126 -9.48 9.04 10.31
C GLY A 126 -9.11 7.90 11.27
N TYR A 127 -9.81 7.79 12.39
CA TYR A 127 -9.52 6.78 13.43
C TYR A 127 -9.33 5.37 12.87
N GLN A 128 -10.25 4.89 12.02
CA GLN A 128 -10.15 3.56 11.41
C GLN A 128 -8.95 3.41 10.47
N ALA A 129 -8.57 4.48 9.75
CA ALA A 129 -7.40 4.47 8.90
C ALA A 129 -6.11 4.41 9.73
N ILE A 130 -6.04 5.16 10.83
CA ILE A 130 -4.89 5.11 11.75
C ILE A 130 -4.73 3.71 12.35
N GLN A 131 -5.81 3.11 12.90
CA GLN A 131 -5.77 1.73 13.39
C GLN A 131 -5.25 0.75 12.34
N ALA A 132 -5.80 0.84 11.13
CA ALA A 132 -5.43 0.01 9.99
C ALA A 132 -3.96 0.16 9.59
N ALA A 133 -3.43 1.37 9.63
CA ALA A 133 -2.05 1.66 9.27
C ALA A 133 -1.04 1.04 10.25
N TRP A 134 -1.38 0.95 11.54
CA TRP A 134 -0.46 0.46 12.57
C TRP A 134 -0.61 -1.04 12.87
N GLU A 135 -1.70 -1.69 12.42
CA GLU A 135 -2.07 -3.07 12.78
C GLU A 135 -0.94 -4.12 12.65
N ALA A 136 -0.05 -3.98 11.67
CA ALA A 136 1.04 -4.93 11.42
C ALA A 136 2.41 -4.47 11.94
N ILE A 137 2.51 -3.30 12.58
CA ILE A 137 3.76 -2.64 12.94
C ILE A 137 3.99 -2.76 14.45
N PRO A 138 4.98 -3.52 14.91
CA PRO A 138 5.25 -3.72 16.34
C PRO A 138 6.19 -2.63 16.90
N VAL A 139 5.94 -1.35 16.56
CA VAL A 139 6.81 -0.22 16.92
C VAL A 139 6.00 0.85 17.66
N ASP A 140 6.50 1.27 18.82
CA ASP A 140 5.91 2.38 19.58
C ASP A 140 6.43 3.72 19.05
N CYS A 141 5.56 4.48 18.39
CA CYS A 141 5.85 5.81 17.87
C CYS A 141 5.37 6.97 18.76
N SER A 142 4.88 6.69 19.98
CA SER A 142 4.27 7.68 20.87
C SER A 142 5.18 8.86 21.24
N GLN A 143 6.50 8.66 21.22
CA GLN A 143 7.47 9.71 21.50
C GLN A 143 7.71 10.66 20.31
N TYR A 144 7.33 10.25 19.10
CA TYR A 144 7.68 10.93 17.86
C TYR A 144 6.47 11.53 17.14
N LEU A 145 5.27 11.01 17.43
CA LEU A 145 4.04 11.39 16.77
C LEU A 145 2.99 11.92 17.76
N PRO A 146 2.11 12.83 17.31
CA PRO A 146 0.96 13.25 18.10
C PRO A 146 -0.11 12.17 18.16
N ASN A 147 -0.95 12.21 19.20
CA ASN A 147 -1.95 11.19 19.51
C ASN A 147 -2.97 10.91 18.40
N ASP A 148 -3.25 11.88 17.54
CA ASP A 148 -4.18 11.71 16.40
C ASP A 148 -3.62 10.84 15.28
N LEU A 149 -2.32 10.55 15.31
CA LEU A 149 -1.63 9.66 14.37
C LEU A 149 -1.22 8.32 15.00
N LEU A 150 -1.62 8.05 16.24
CA LEU A 150 -1.33 6.82 16.97
C LEU A 150 -2.58 5.91 17.02
N PRO A 151 -2.41 4.58 17.05
CA PRO A 151 -3.52 3.67 17.32
C PRO A 151 -4.02 3.79 18.77
#